data_AF-A0A6P0S148-F1
#
_entry.id   AF-A0A6P0S148-F1
#
_cell.length_a   1.000
_cell.length_b   1.000
_cell.length_c   1.000
_cell.angle_alpha   90.00
_cell.angle_beta   90.00
_cell.angle_gamma   90.00
#
_symmetry.space_group_name_H-M   'P 1'
#
loop_
_entity.id
_entity.type
_entity.pdbx_description
1 polymer ?
#
loop_
_entity_poly.entity_id
_entity_poly.type
_entity_poly.pdbx_seq_one_letter_code
_entity_poly.pdbx_strand_id
1 'polypeptide(L)' 'MIHKYQARIYVTLRPSVLDPAGVAVESGVKQLGYKTVEKVRIGKYIELML' A
#
# COMPACT_ATOMS: atom_id res chain seq x y z
N MET A 1 6.77 16.49 31.76
CA MET A 1 5.70 15.63 31.22
C MET A 1 6.23 14.94 29.99
N ILE A 2 6.14 13.61 29.92
CA ILE A 2 6.53 12.85 28.74
C ILE A 2 5.30 12.80 27.83
N HIS A 3 5.37 13.47 26.67
CA HIS A 3 4.31 13.40 25.68
C HIS A 3 4.46 12.07 24.93
N LYS A 4 3.41 11.25 24.94
CA LYS A 4 3.32 10.10 24.06
C LYS A 4 2.83 10.57 22.70
N TYR A 5 3.58 10.28 21.65
CA TYR A 5 3.16 10.60 20.29
C TYR A 5 2.77 9.33 19.55
N GLN A 6 1.77 9.44 18.68
CA GLN A 6 1.44 8.39 17.73
C GLN A 6 1.80 8.89 16.33
N ALA A 7 2.81 8.29 15.72
CA ALA A 7 3.20 8.56 14.35
C ALA A 7 2.53 7.56 13.40
N ARG A 8 1.96 8.08 12.31
CA ARG A 8 1.37 7.29 11.22
C ARG A 8 2.26 7.42 9.99
N ILE A 9 2.79 6.30 9.53
CA ILE A 9 3.81 6.26 8.48
C ILE A 9 3.26 5.50 7.28
N TYR A 10 3.31 6.14 6.11
CA TYR A 10 2.87 5.58 4.84
C TYR A 10 4.09 5.37 3.94
N VAL A 11 4.40 4.11 3.66
CA VAL A 11 5.51 3.73 2.78
C VAL A 11 4.94 3.35 1.43
N THR A 12 5.31 4.10 0.39
CA THR A 12 4.93 3.84 -1.00
C THR A 12 6.18 3.72 -1.87
N LEU A 13 6.13 2.87 -2.89
CA LEU A 13 7.21 2.78 -3.86
C LEU A 13 7.18 4.00 -4.80
N ARG A 14 8.37 4.44 -5.23
CA ARG A 14 8.49 5.49 -6.25
C ARG A 14 7.85 5.04 -7.57
N PRO A 15 7.38 5.96 -8.42
CA PRO A 15 6.73 5.61 -9.69
C PRO A 15 7.58 4.73 -10.62
N SER A 16 8.90 4.91 -10.61
CA SER A 16 9.86 4.14 -11.42
C SER A 16 10.13 2.72 -10.92
N VAL A 17 9.63 2.36 -9.73
CA VAL A 17 9.91 1.07 -9.11
C VAL A 17 8.78 0.08 -9.43
N LEU A 18 9.17 -1.05 -10.02
CA LEU A 18 8.28 -2.16 -10.32
C LEU A 18 7.68 -2.74 -9.04
N ASP A 19 6.41 -3.15 -9.12
CA ASP A 19 5.64 -3.71 -8.00
C ASP A 19 4.99 -5.04 -8.40
N PRO A 20 5.73 -6.15 -8.33
CA PRO A 20 5.20 -7.47 -8.68
C PRO A 20 4.00 -7.88 -7.80
N ALA A 21 3.99 -7.46 -6.54
CA ALA A 21 2.89 -7.74 -5.62
C ALA A 21 1.61 -6.98 -6.03
N GLY A 22 1.72 -5.71 -6.39
CA GLY A 22 0.62 -4.93 -6.95
C GLY A 22 0.03 -5.54 -8.21
N VAL A 23 0.88 -5.99 -9.14
CA VAL A 23 0.45 -6.67 -10.37
C VAL A 23 -0.31 -7.96 -10.07
N ALA A 24 0.19 -8.78 -9.13
CA ALA A 24 -0.47 -10.02 -8.74
C ALA A 24 -1.86 -9.76 -8.13
N VAL A 25 -1.98 -8.76 -7.25
CA VAL A 25 -3.25 -8.36 -6.65
C VAL A 25 -4.21 -7.82 -7.71
N GLU A 26 -3.74 -6.97 -8.62
CA GLU A 26 -4.54 -6.44 -9.74
C GLU A 26 -5.15 -7.56 -10.58
N SER A 27 -4.34 -8.57 -10.93
CA SER A 27 -4.81 -9.75 -11.65
C SER A 27 -5.88 -10.51 -10.84
N GLY A 28 -5.65 -10.72 -9.55
CA GLY A 28 -6.61 -11.39 -8.67
C GLY A 28 -7.95 -10.66 -8.58
N VAL A 29 -7.95 -9.34 -8.38
CA VAL A 29 -9.21 -8.58 -8.30
C VAL A 29 -9.96 -8.54 -9.64
N LYS A 30 -9.24 -8.47 -10.76
CA LYS A 30 -9.85 -8.57 -12.10
C LYS A 30 -10.54 -9.94 -12.29
N GLN A 31 -9.90 -11.02 -11.85
CA GLN A 31 -10.48 -12.38 -11.90
C GLN A 31 -11.75 -12.51 -11.03
N LEU A 32 -11.81 -11.78 -9.91
CA LEU A 32 -13.00 -11.72 -9.05
C LEU A 32 -14.16 -10.87 -9.63
N GLY A 33 -13.98 -10.29 -10.83
CA GLY A 33 -15.02 -9.53 -11.53
C GLY A 33 -14.89 -8.00 -11.41
N TYR A 34 -13.90 -7.49 -10.68
CA TYR A 34 -13.66 -6.05 -10.54
C TYR A 34 -12.91 -5.48 -11.77
N LYS A 35 -13.62 -5.36 -12.88
CA LYS A 35 -13.04 -4.97 -14.19
C LYS A 35 -12.60 -3.50 -14.27
N THR A 36 -13.11 -2.64 -13.39
CA THR A 36 -12.83 -1.19 -13.39
C THR A 36 -11.51 -0.83 -12.67
N VAL A 37 -10.84 -1.79 -12.03
CA VAL A 37 -9.56 -1.54 -11.36
C VAL A 37 -8.46 -1.46 -12.41
N GLU A 38 -7.93 -0.26 -12.63
CA GLU A 38 -6.91 -0.02 -13.67
C GLU A 38 -5.48 -0.30 -13.22
N LYS A 39 -5.15 -0.02 -11.96
CA LYS A 39 -3.79 -0.14 -11.43
C LYS A 39 -3.80 -0.37 -9.93
N VAL A 40 -3.05 -1.35 -9.46
CA VAL A 40 -2.82 -1.59 -8.02
C VAL A 40 -1.38 -1.32 -7.65
N ARG A 41 -1.19 -0.65 -6.49
CA ARG A 41 0.12 -0.42 -5.88
C ARG A 41 0.08 -0.83 -4.42
N ILE A 42 1.04 -1.63 -3.99
CA ILE A 42 1.15 -2.10 -2.61
C ILE A 42 2.19 -1.26 -1.87
N GLY A 43 1.79 -0.82 -0.68
CA GLY A 43 2.63 -0.08 0.25
C GLY A 43 2.59 -0.69 1.64
N LYS A 44 3.09 0.04 2.63
CA LYS A 44 2.98 -0.32 4.05
C LYS A 44 2.41 0.84 4.84
N TYR A 45 1.58 0.52 5.82
CA TYR A 45 1.13 1.44 6.84
C TYR A 45 1.71 0.99 8.18
N ILE A 46 2.32 1.91 8.92
CA ILE A 46 2.96 1.63 10.20
C ILE A 46 2.49 2.66 11.21
N GLU A 47 2.04 2.20 12.38
CA GLU A 47 1.77 3.04 13.53
C GLU A 47 2.88 2.85 14.56
N LEU A 48 3.46 3.96 15.01
CA LEU A 48 4.55 3.97 15.97
C LEU A 48 4.18 4.83 17.17
N MET A 49 4.34 4.29 18.38
CA MET A 49 4.21 5.02 19.63
C MET A 49 5.59 5.49 20.09
N LEU A 50 5.74 6.78 20.34
CA LEU A 50 6.97 7.44 20.83
C LEU A 50 6.81 7.90 22.27
#